data_AF-A0A0G1GJ00-F1
#
_entry.id   AF-A0A0G1GJ00-F1
#
_cell.length_a   1.000
_cell.length_b   1.000
_cell.length_c   1.000
_cell.angle_alpha   90.00
_cell.angle_beta   90.00
_cell.angle_gamma   90.00
#
_symmetry.space_group_name_H-M   'P 1'
#
loop_
_entity.id
_entity.type
_entity.pdbx_description
1 polymer ?
#
loop_
_entity_poly.entity_id
_entity_poly.type
_entity_poly.pdbx_seq_one_letter_code
_entity_poly.pdbx_strand_id
1 'polypeptide(L)'
;MKKPVLILLISFIAALGAVALVFYQKNISLQKEIEVFKTRENQRDTVWRTAKIKSEILNILVADIILAKEEIPLKVRINMENKIDSTGDPILRAKWDGFADAKDKAVSQGAMEDLLRYLVEEVNRGLR
;
A
#
# COMPACT_ATOMS: atom_id res chain seq x y z
N MET A 1 -69.79 1.52 19.75
CA MET A 1 -68.42 1.24 20.27
C MET A 1 -67.55 0.74 19.12
N LYS A 2 -66.62 1.57 18.58
CA LYS A 2 -65.69 1.21 17.47
C LYS A 2 -64.28 1.81 17.62
N LYS A 3 -63.89 2.23 18.83
CA LYS A 3 -62.61 2.93 19.09
C LYS A 3 -61.39 2.03 19.43
N PRO A 4 -61.51 0.83 20.05
CA PRO A 4 -60.32 0.10 20.51
C PRO A 4 -59.52 -0.56 19.38
N VAL A 5 -60.19 -0.99 18.30
CA VAL A 5 -59.55 -1.66 17.16
C VAL A 5 -58.68 -0.68 16.35
N LEU A 6 -59.13 0.57 16.19
CA LEU A 6 -58.39 1.59 15.46
C LEU A 6 -57.08 1.99 16.16
N ILE A 7 -57.12 2.11 17.50
CA ILE A 7 -55.95 2.43 18.31
C ILE A 7 -54.91 1.30 18.22
N LEU A 8 -55.34 0.04 18.35
CA LEU A 8 -54.47 -1.13 18.19
C LEU A 8 -53.80 -1.18 16.81
N LEU A 9 -54.53 -0.83 15.74
CA LEU A 9 -54.00 -0.82 14.37
C LEU A 9 -52.93 0.25 14.17
N ILE A 10 -53.17 1.46 14.70
CA ILE A 10 -52.20 2.57 14.64
C ILE A 10 -50.94 2.24 15.43
N SER A 11 -51.09 1.67 16.63
CA SER A 11 -49.95 1.23 17.45
C SER A 11 -49.13 0.13 16.76
N PHE A 12 -49.78 -0.80 16.06
CA PHE A 12 -49.12 -1.86 15.32
C PHE A 12 -48.33 -1.32 14.11
N ILE A 13 -48.91 -0.38 13.35
CA ILE A 13 -48.24 0.28 12.23
C ILE A 13 -47.02 1.09 12.72
N ALA A 14 -47.15 1.81 13.84
CA ALA A 14 -46.04 2.56 14.43
C ALA A 14 -44.91 1.63 14.90
N ALA A 15 -45.24 0.48 15.50
CA ALA A 15 -44.25 -0.53 15.90
C ALA A 15 -43.50 -1.11 14.69
N LEU A 16 -44.20 -1.43 13.60
CA LEU A 16 -43.57 -1.89 12.36
C LEU A 16 -42.65 -0.84 11.73
N GLY A 17 -43.06 0.43 11.73
CA GLY A 17 -42.24 1.54 11.26
C GLY A 17 -40.95 1.73 12.06
N ALA A 18 -41.03 1.61 13.39
CA ALA A 18 -39.86 1.70 14.27
C ALA A 18 -38.87 0.55 14.03
N VAL A 19 -39.37 -0.68 13.85
CA VAL A 19 -38.54 -1.85 13.54
C VAL A 19 -37.83 -1.65 12.19
N ALA A 20 -38.55 -1.24 11.14
CA ALA A 20 -37.96 -0.97 9.83
C ALA A 20 -36.86 0.10 9.87
N LEU A 21 -37.06 1.16 10.67
CA LEU A 21 -36.06 2.22 10.86
C LEU A 21 -34.77 1.70 11.50
N VAL A 22 -34.89 0.87 12.55
CA VAL A 22 -33.74 0.25 13.21
C VAL A 22 -32.97 -0.67 12.26
N PHE A 23 -33.67 -1.48 11.47
CA PHE A 23 -33.04 -2.33 10.45
C PHE A 23 -32.32 -1.50 9.37
N TYR A 24 -32.92 -0.41 8.91
CA TYR A 24 -32.32 0.48 7.92
C TYR A 24 -31.04 1.16 8.45
N GLN A 25 -31.08 1.68 9.68
CA GLN A 25 -29.90 2.27 10.32
C GLN A 25 -28.77 1.26 10.50
N LYS A 26 -29.11 0.03 10.94
CA LYS A 26 -28.14 -1.07 11.07
C LYS A 26 -27.53 -1.49 9.74
N ASN A 27 -28.30 -1.47 8.65
CA ASN A 27 -27.77 -1.79 7.32
C ASN A 27 -26.79 -0.71 6.83
N ILE A 28 -27.05 0.58 7.09
CA ILE A 28 -26.13 1.66 6.74
C ILE A 28 -24.82 1.56 7.54
N SER A 29 -24.89 1.26 8.84
CA SER A 29 -23.68 1.10 9.65
C SER A 29 -22.84 -0.08 9.19
N LEU A 30 -23.46 -1.21 8.83
CA LEU A 30 -22.76 -2.37 8.27
C LEU A 30 -22.10 -2.07 6.92
N GLN A 31 -22.75 -1.30 6.04
CA GLN A 31 -22.14 -0.89 4.77
C GLN A 31 -20.91 -0.01 4.99
N LYS A 32 -20.98 0.94 5.93
CA LYS A 32 -19.83 1.77 6.31
C LYS A 32 -18.68 0.95 6.89
N GLU A 33 -18.97 -0.02 7.75
CA GLU A 33 -17.96 -0.92 8.30
C GLU A 33 -17.27 -1.74 7.19
N ILE A 34 -18.05 -2.32 6.27
CA ILE A 34 -17.53 -3.08 5.13
C ILE A 34 -16.62 -2.20 4.25
N GLU A 35 -17.01 -0.95 4.00
CA GLU A 35 -16.22 -0.01 3.22
C GLU A 35 -14.89 0.32 3.92
N VAL A 36 -14.92 0.57 5.24
CA VAL A 36 -13.70 0.79 6.03
C VAL A 36 -12.79 -0.44 6.03
N PHE A 37 -13.35 -1.65 6.15
CA PHE A 37 -12.58 -2.89 6.06
C PHE A 37 -11.92 -3.06 4.69
N LYS A 38 -12.66 -2.89 3.59
CA LYS A 38 -12.13 -2.96 2.22
C LYS A 38 -11.05 -1.92 1.98
N THR A 39 -11.22 -0.71 2.50
CA THR A 39 -10.23 0.37 2.35
C THR A 39 -8.94 0.02 3.10
N ARG A 40 -9.04 -0.53 4.31
CA ARG A 40 -7.87 -0.99 5.10
C ARG A 40 -7.18 -2.22 4.48
N GLU A 41 -7.94 -3.11 3.86
CA GLU A 41 -7.42 -4.27 3.15
C GLU A 41 -6.66 -3.84 1.89
N ASN A 42 -7.26 -2.99 1.06
CA ASN A 42 -6.60 -2.42 -0.12
C ASN A 42 -5.34 -1.62 0.25
N GLN A 43 -5.36 -0.89 1.36
CA GLN A 43 -4.17 -0.18 1.87
C GLN A 43 -3.07 -1.13 2.32
N ARG A 44 -3.40 -2.24 2.97
CA ARG A 44 -2.40 -3.27 3.34
C ARG A 44 -1.83 -3.95 2.10
N ASP A 45 -2.67 -4.27 1.13
CA ASP A 45 -2.24 -4.88 -0.13
C ASP A 45 -1.32 -3.97 -0.94
N THR A 46 -1.60 -2.67 -0.99
CA THR A 46 -0.73 -1.71 -1.68
C THR A 46 0.60 -1.55 -0.95
N VAL A 47 0.59 -1.40 0.38
CA VAL A 47 1.82 -1.32 1.19
C VAL A 47 2.67 -2.58 1.02
N TRP A 48 2.05 -3.77 1.10
CA TRP A 48 2.77 -5.03 0.97
C TRP A 48 3.33 -5.24 -0.44
N ARG A 49 2.58 -4.86 -1.49
CA ARG A 49 3.08 -4.89 -2.88
C ARG A 49 4.26 -3.94 -3.08
N THR A 50 4.18 -2.72 -2.56
CA THR A 50 5.29 -1.76 -2.63
C THR A 50 6.51 -2.26 -1.88
N ALA A 51 6.33 -2.82 -0.67
CA ALA A 51 7.43 -3.42 0.10
C ALA A 51 8.08 -4.61 -0.64
N LYS A 52 7.27 -5.44 -1.30
CA LYS A 52 7.75 -6.54 -2.13
C LYS A 52 8.60 -6.04 -3.30
N ILE A 53 8.14 -5.04 -4.05
CA ILE A 53 8.91 -4.47 -5.16
C ILE A 53 10.23 -3.88 -4.64
N LYS A 54 10.22 -3.13 -3.52
CA LYS A 54 11.43 -2.61 -2.89
C LYS A 54 12.39 -3.73 -2.44
N SER A 55 11.89 -4.87 -1.97
CA SER A 55 12.71 -6.05 -1.67
C SER A 55 13.31 -6.69 -2.92
N GLU A 56 12.58 -6.74 -4.04
CA GLU A 56 13.13 -7.22 -5.31
C GLU A 56 14.24 -6.31 -5.84
N ILE A 57 14.06 -4.98 -5.71
CA ILE A 57 15.09 -3.98 -6.03
C ILE A 57 16.34 -4.19 -5.17
N LEU A 58 16.17 -4.41 -3.86
CA LEU A 58 17.27 -4.72 -2.95
C LEU A 58 18.02 -5.99 -3.35
N ASN A 59 17.30 -7.05 -3.75
CA ASN A 59 17.91 -8.30 -4.20
C ASN A 59 18.74 -8.09 -5.48
N ILE A 60 18.24 -7.32 -6.45
CA ILE A 60 19.00 -6.98 -7.66
C ILE A 60 20.27 -6.19 -7.30
N LEU A 61 20.17 -5.21 -6.40
CA LEU A 61 21.35 -4.45 -5.93
C LEU A 61 22.42 -5.36 -5.34
N VAL A 62 22.03 -6.27 -4.45
CA VAL A 62 23.02 -7.12 -3.78
C VAL A 62 23.57 -8.16 -4.75
N ALA A 63 22.72 -8.91 -5.43
CA ALA A 63 23.12 -10.07 -6.23
C ALA A 63 23.79 -9.67 -7.55
N ASP A 64 23.22 -8.69 -8.26
CA ASP A 64 23.56 -8.42 -9.66
C ASP A 64 24.41 -7.15 -9.83
N ILE A 65 24.55 -6.33 -8.78
CA ILE A 65 25.29 -5.06 -8.83
C ILE A 65 26.49 -5.10 -7.88
N ILE A 66 26.29 -5.38 -6.59
CA ILE A 66 27.35 -5.35 -5.58
C ILE A 66 28.25 -6.59 -5.65
N LEU A 67 27.64 -7.77 -5.79
CA LEU A 67 28.37 -9.03 -5.89
C LEU A 67 28.87 -9.33 -7.31
N ALA A 68 28.48 -8.52 -8.30
CA ALA A 68 28.97 -8.65 -9.66
C ALA A 68 30.48 -8.44 -9.69
N LYS A 69 31.20 -9.44 -10.23
CA LYS A 69 32.65 -9.39 -10.43
C LYS A 69 33.03 -8.73 -11.76
N GLU A 70 32.05 -8.42 -12.59
CA GLU A 70 32.16 -7.88 -13.95
C GLU A 70 31.20 -6.69 -14.13
N GLU A 71 31.26 -6.06 -15.30
CA GLU A 71 30.39 -4.95 -15.67
C GLU A 71 28.91 -5.37 -15.64
N ILE A 72 28.07 -4.52 -15.05
CA ILE A 72 26.63 -4.78 -14.88
C ILE A 72 25.97 -4.80 -16.27
N PRO A 73 25.29 -5.88 -16.68
CA PRO A 73 24.65 -5.95 -17.98
C PRO A 73 23.58 -4.86 -18.11
N LEU A 74 23.52 -4.18 -19.27
CA LEU A 74 22.53 -3.14 -19.56
C LEU A 74 21.08 -3.59 -19.26
N LYS A 75 20.76 -4.86 -19.52
CA LYS A 75 19.45 -5.45 -19.22
C LYS A 75 19.10 -5.39 -17.72
N VAL A 76 20.09 -5.60 -16.84
CA VAL A 76 19.90 -5.51 -15.39
C VAL A 76 19.61 -4.07 -14.99
N ARG A 77 20.35 -3.11 -15.56
CA ARG A 77 20.12 -1.66 -15.33
C ARG A 77 18.72 -1.22 -15.75
N ILE A 78 18.28 -1.60 -16.94
CA ILE A 78 16.93 -1.27 -17.44
C ILE A 78 15.85 -1.91 -16.57
N ASN A 79 16.02 -3.17 -16.18
CA ASN A 79 15.09 -3.86 -15.29
C ASN A 79 14.99 -3.15 -13.92
N MET A 80 16.11 -2.68 -13.41
CA MET A 80 16.19 -1.92 -12.16
C MET A 80 15.45 -0.58 -12.26
N GLU A 81 15.73 0.20 -13.31
CA GLU A 81 15.08 1.49 -13.56
C GLU A 81 13.56 1.34 -13.69
N ASN A 82 13.09 0.34 -14.45
CA ASN A 82 11.65 0.06 -14.59
C ASN A 82 11.00 -0.32 -13.25
N LYS A 83 11.69 -1.10 -12.41
CA LYS A 83 11.18 -1.45 -11.07
C LYS A 83 11.09 -0.23 -10.17
N ILE A 84 12.10 0.64 -10.19
CA ILE A 84 12.10 1.91 -9.44
C ILE A 84 10.96 2.81 -9.91
N ASP A 85 10.72 2.94 -11.22
CA ASP A 85 9.56 3.69 -11.72
C ASP A 85 8.24 3.13 -11.26
N SER A 86 8.11 1.80 -11.24
CA SER A 86 6.87 1.13 -10.83
C SER A 86 6.50 1.37 -9.37
N THR A 87 7.45 1.76 -8.51
CA THR A 87 7.13 2.12 -7.12
C THR A 87 6.51 3.52 -7.00
N GLY A 88 6.65 4.38 -8.02
CA GLY A 88 6.21 5.78 -7.96
C GLY A 88 6.91 6.59 -6.86
N ASP A 89 8.11 6.17 -6.44
CA ASP A 89 8.81 6.71 -5.28
C ASP A 89 9.90 7.70 -5.72
N PRO A 90 9.66 9.02 -5.57
CA PRO A 90 10.58 10.03 -6.07
C PRO A 90 11.91 10.04 -5.28
N ILE A 91 11.91 9.63 -4.01
CA ILE A 91 13.11 9.57 -3.18
C ILE A 91 13.98 8.40 -3.64
N LEU A 92 13.36 7.25 -3.89
CA LEU A 92 14.07 6.08 -4.42
C LEU A 92 14.71 6.39 -5.78
N ARG A 93 13.96 7.04 -6.68
CA ARG A 93 14.47 7.46 -7.99
C ARG A 93 15.68 8.40 -7.85
N ALA A 94 15.56 9.45 -7.04
CA ALA A 94 16.66 10.39 -6.84
C ALA A 94 17.93 9.74 -6.27
N LYS A 95 17.77 8.77 -5.35
CA LYS A 95 18.90 8.01 -4.79
C LYS A 95 19.56 7.11 -5.83
N TRP A 96 18.75 6.46 -6.68
CA TRP A 96 19.27 5.67 -7.80
C TRP A 96 20.05 6.54 -8.79
N ASP A 97 19.50 7.68 -9.18
CA ASP A 97 20.16 8.59 -10.12
C ASP A 97 21.50 9.10 -9.54
N GLY A 98 21.54 9.42 -8.24
CA GLY A 98 22.78 9.77 -7.55
C GLY A 98 23.85 8.68 -7.57
N PHE A 99 23.47 7.40 -7.52
CA PHE A 99 24.39 6.28 -7.71
C PHE A 99 24.78 6.08 -9.18
N ALA A 100 23.80 6.14 -10.08
CA ALA A 100 23.94 5.89 -11.51
C ALA A 100 24.82 6.94 -12.22
N ASP A 101 24.80 8.18 -11.76
CA ASP A 101 25.54 9.32 -12.31
C ASP A 101 26.86 9.60 -11.57
N ALA A 102 27.19 8.81 -10.55
CA ALA A 102 28.41 8.97 -9.77
C ALA A 102 29.65 8.77 -10.67
N LYS A 103 30.50 9.81 -10.75
CA LYS A 103 31.67 9.84 -11.65
C LYS A 103 32.94 9.27 -11.02
N ASP A 104 32.95 9.08 -9.71
CA ASP A 104 34.08 8.53 -8.98
C ASP A 104 33.63 7.46 -7.98
N LYS A 105 34.59 6.62 -7.58
CA LYS A 105 34.33 5.45 -6.74
C LYS A 105 33.87 5.81 -5.34
N ALA A 106 34.37 6.90 -4.75
CA ALA A 106 34.00 7.29 -3.39
C ALA A 106 32.57 7.81 -3.34
N VAL A 107 32.18 8.63 -4.32
CA VAL A 107 30.82 9.12 -4.50
C VAL A 107 29.86 7.96 -4.81
N SER A 108 30.27 7.03 -5.68
CA SER A 108 29.47 5.84 -6.00
C SER A 108 29.23 4.96 -4.78
N GLN A 109 30.25 4.75 -3.93
CA GLN A 109 30.11 3.99 -2.69
C GLN A 109 29.18 4.68 -1.69
N GLY A 110 29.34 5.99 -1.47
CA GLY A 110 28.44 6.75 -0.60
C GLY A 110 26.99 6.74 -1.08
N ALA A 111 26.77 6.95 -2.39
CA ALA A 111 25.43 6.90 -2.99
C ALA A 111 24.80 5.50 -2.90
N MET A 112 25.59 4.44 -3.06
CA MET A 112 25.16 3.06 -2.88
C MET A 112 24.75 2.78 -1.42
N GLU A 113 25.55 3.19 -0.44
CA GLU A 113 25.20 3.06 0.98
C GLU A 113 23.90 3.78 1.33
N ASP A 114 23.71 4.99 0.80
CA ASP A 114 22.50 5.79 1.01
C ASP A 114 21.26 5.18 0.35
N LEU A 115 21.41 4.55 -0.81
CA LEU A 115 20.35 3.82 -1.49
C LEU A 115 19.96 2.54 -0.73
N LEU A 116 20.95 1.76 -0.29
CA LEU A 116 20.73 0.53 0.49
C LEU A 116 20.05 0.83 1.82
N ARG A 117 20.54 1.84 2.55
CA ARG A 117 19.96 2.26 3.83
C ARG A 117 18.49 2.61 3.69
N TYR A 118 18.17 3.40 2.67
CA TYR A 118 16.79 3.78 2.36
C TYR A 118 15.90 2.56 2.04
N LEU A 119 16.37 1.66 1.19
CA LEU A 119 15.61 0.45 0.83
C LEU A 119 15.37 -0.46 2.03
N VAL A 120 16.38 -0.66 2.89
CA VAL A 120 16.25 -1.47 4.11
C VAL A 120 15.24 -0.85 5.08
N GLU A 121 15.29 0.47 5.29
CA GLU A 121 14.33 1.18 6.15
C GLU A 121 12.90 1.05 5.63
N GLU A 122 12.70 1.23 4.34
CA GLU A 122 11.37 1.17 3.71
C GLU A 122 10.79 -0.26 3.69
N VAL A 123 11.61 -1.27 3.40
CA VAL A 123 11.19 -2.67 3.49
C VAL A 123 10.82 -3.02 4.93
N ASN A 124 11.63 -2.61 5.92
CA ASN A 124 11.32 -2.84 7.33
C ASN A 124 10.07 -2.09 7.80
N ARG A 125 9.78 -0.92 7.24
CA ARG A 125 8.56 -0.16 7.53
C ARG A 125 7.32 -0.85 6.92
N GLY A 126 7.43 -1.37 5.69
CA GLY A 126 6.31 -2.04 5.01
C GLY A 126 6.02 -3.46 5.49
N LEU A 127 6.96 -4.10 6.20
CA LEU A 127 6.80 -5.42 6.81
C LEU A 127 6.28 -5.40 8.26
N ARG A 128 6.18 -4.22 8.88
CA ARG A 128 5.60 -4.01 10.22
C ARG A 128 4.11 -3.71 10.11
#